data_AF-A0A7C0V265-F1
#
_entry.id   AF-A0A7C0V265-F1
#
_cell.length_a   1.000
_cell.length_b   1.000
_cell.length_c   1.000
_cell.angle_alpha   90.00
_cell.angle_beta   90.00
_cell.angle_gamma   90.00
#
_symmetry.space_group_name_H-M   'P 1'
#
loop_
_entity.id
_entity.type
_entity.pdbx_description
1 polymer ?
#
loop_
_entity_poly.entity_id
_entity_poly.type
_entity_poly.pdbx_seq_one_letter_code
_entity_poly.pdbx_strand_id
1 'polypeptide(L)'
;MFRIPSAKRALLFTLVLLTITDLSVFLDIPIFRQSLGFILLTFVPGFLILHILKLDQLKLTEKIVLSIGLSISFLMFFGLLINFIYPLLSYNTPLSINSVVMSFSIVTLTLAIIAHLRNGDTPFADLSVLRLNTKEKAFLVLPAFFPLLSILGTHFLNTTNNNIMLLVLLFLIPAYITYISTQNKQVPEKIYPAAIFFTAISLLFMYNLRSNYLIGSDIHEEYYLFQQTLQNGYWETFANNPLDACLSISILPTIYQLFVNINPQYLYKVLYPFLFSFSPLVVFIISRKYLGSFYGFLASSVFMLDQANFFSWGCVRTYVAIFFFILAIMVLFNDSLRELDKKLLFIIFAISCIVSHYSSAYIFLFLLLFTWIGAQIIAKPKFTALSLGPTERTNSVNLIRTEETPAPISSKLWLKKKITFHHVTEVD
;
A
#
# COMPACT_ATOMS: atom_id res chain seq x y z
N MET A 1 -8.92 26.93 12.00
CA MET A 1 -8.22 27.59 10.87
C MET A 1 -7.00 26.75 10.50
N PHE A 2 -7.16 25.74 9.64
CA PHE A 2 -6.03 24.95 9.11
C PHE A 2 -6.04 25.11 7.60
N ARG A 3 -5.57 26.27 7.12
CA ARG A 3 -5.12 26.45 5.74
C ARG A 3 -3.67 25.99 5.73
N ILE A 4 -3.40 24.81 5.21
CA ILE A 4 -2.04 24.44 4.80
C ILE A 4 -1.98 24.79 3.32
N PRO A 5 -1.38 25.93 2.94
CA PRO A 5 -0.15 25.86 2.15
C PRO A 5 0.82 27.07 2.27
N SER A 6 2.12 26.80 2.14
CA SER A 6 2.98 27.41 1.11
C SER A 6 4.13 26.41 0.87
N ALA A 7 4.59 26.26 -0.36
CA ALA A 7 5.64 25.31 -0.73
C ALA A 7 6.91 25.49 0.10
N LYS A 8 7.18 26.75 0.46
CA LYS A 8 8.28 27.14 1.35
C LYS A 8 8.09 26.58 2.76
N ARG A 9 6.85 26.53 3.27
CA ARG A 9 6.53 25.91 4.56
C ARG A 9 6.66 24.39 4.53
N ALA A 10 6.36 23.73 3.41
CA ALA A 10 6.56 22.29 3.27
C ALA A 10 8.04 21.92 3.25
N LEU A 11 8.85 22.64 2.46
CA LEU A 11 10.31 22.49 2.45
C LEU A 11 10.91 22.79 3.84
N LEU A 12 10.48 23.88 4.48
CA LEU A 12 10.90 24.25 5.83
C LEU A 12 10.49 23.19 6.85
N PHE A 13 9.28 22.64 6.75
CA PHE A 13 8.82 21.57 7.62
C PHE A 13 9.69 20.32 7.47
N THR A 14 9.99 19.89 6.24
CA THR A 14 10.90 18.76 6.00
C THR A 14 12.30 19.04 6.55
N LEU A 15 12.83 20.25 6.35
CA LEU A 15 14.12 20.66 6.90
C LEU A 15 14.13 20.61 8.43
N VAL A 16 13.12 21.19 9.09
CA VAL A 16 13.00 21.17 10.55
C VAL A 16 12.84 19.74 11.07
N LEU A 17 12.02 18.92 10.41
CA LEU A 17 11.82 17.52 10.78
C LEU A 17 13.14 16.73 10.66
N LEU A 18 13.89 16.91 9.57
CA LEU A 18 15.22 16.31 9.40
C LEU A 18 16.17 16.74 10.51
N THR A 19 16.34 18.05 10.72
CA THR A 19 17.27 18.57 11.73
C THR A 19 16.93 18.08 13.14
N ILE A 20 15.65 18.08 13.53
CA ILE A 20 15.24 17.59 14.86
C ILE A 20 15.46 16.08 14.95
N THR A 21 15.16 15.32 13.88
CA THR A 21 15.37 13.87 13.88
C THR A 21 16.86 13.55 14.00
N ASP A 22 17.71 14.15 13.18
CA ASP A 22 19.16 13.95 13.19
C ASP A 22 19.75 14.33 14.56
N LEU A 23 19.34 15.48 15.12
CA LEU A 23 19.74 15.88 16.46
C LEU A 23 19.32 14.84 17.52
N SER A 24 18.09 14.33 17.43
CA SER A 24 17.61 13.29 18.36
C SER A 24 18.36 11.96 18.20
N VAL A 25 18.80 11.63 16.99
CA VAL A 25 19.58 10.42 16.70
C VAL A 25 21.00 10.56 17.24
N PHE A 26 21.70 11.66 16.94
CA PHE A 26 23.07 11.89 17.37
C PHE A 26 23.21 12.18 18.87
N LEU A 27 22.21 12.81 19.50
CA LEU A 27 22.17 13.02 20.95
C LEU A 27 21.52 11.86 21.72
N ASP A 28 21.12 10.78 21.02
CA ASP A 28 20.47 9.61 21.61
C ASP A 28 19.26 9.94 22.49
N ILE A 29 18.41 10.89 22.06
CA ILE A 29 17.24 11.33 22.84
C ILE A 29 16.14 10.28 22.72
N PRO A 30 15.80 9.53 23.79
CA PRO A 30 14.81 8.47 23.73
C PRO A 30 13.42 9.03 23.41
N ILE A 31 12.52 8.18 22.89
CA ILE A 31 11.16 8.54 22.45
C ILE A 31 11.14 9.45 21.21
N PHE A 32 11.90 10.54 21.19
CA PHE A 32 12.00 11.46 20.05
C PHE A 32 12.63 10.78 18.84
N ARG A 33 13.83 10.18 18.98
CA ARG A 33 14.46 9.44 17.89
C ARG A 33 13.59 8.30 17.36
N GLN A 34 12.85 7.64 18.25
CA GLN A 34 12.02 6.49 17.93
C GLN A 34 10.81 6.91 17.11
N SER A 35 10.07 7.91 17.60
CA SER A 35 8.86 8.41 16.93
C SER A 35 9.20 9.17 15.65
N LEU A 36 10.13 10.12 15.72
CA LEU A 36 10.51 10.95 14.57
C LEU A 36 11.24 10.14 13.50
N GLY A 37 12.20 9.29 13.89
CA GLY A 37 12.92 8.42 12.97
C GLY A 37 11.98 7.47 12.23
N PHE A 38 11.06 6.83 12.95
CA PHE A 38 10.08 5.93 12.34
C PHE A 38 9.15 6.68 11.38
N ILE A 39 8.59 7.83 11.78
CA ILE A 39 7.71 8.65 10.92
C ILE A 39 8.46 9.15 9.67
N LEU A 40 9.68 9.67 9.85
CA LEU A 40 10.52 10.19 8.79
C LEU A 40 10.80 9.11 7.74
N LEU A 41 11.30 7.95 8.18
CA LEU A 41 11.65 6.84 7.30
C LEU A 41 10.42 6.24 6.60
N THR A 42 9.28 6.11 7.28
CA THR A 42 8.10 5.45 6.70
C THR A 42 7.32 6.32 5.72
N PHE A 43 7.24 7.64 5.94
CA PHE A 43 6.32 8.49 5.17
C PHE A 43 7.02 9.50 4.27
N VAL A 44 8.10 10.13 4.73
CA VAL A 44 8.60 11.37 4.11
C VAL A 44 9.18 11.16 2.71
N PRO A 45 10.11 10.20 2.45
CA PRO A 45 10.66 10.02 1.11
C PRO A 45 9.59 9.72 0.07
N GLY A 46 8.67 8.80 0.36
CA GLY A 46 7.60 8.46 -0.55
C GLY A 46 6.58 9.58 -0.75
N PHE A 47 6.31 10.37 0.29
CA PHE A 47 5.48 11.58 0.16
C PHE A 47 6.11 12.59 -0.81
N LEU A 48 7.42 12.83 -0.67
CA LEU A 48 8.16 13.72 -1.57
C LEU A 48 8.16 13.19 -3.01
N ILE A 49 8.37 11.88 -3.20
CA ILE A 49 8.31 11.24 -4.53
C ILE A 49 6.92 11.39 -5.16
N LEU A 50 5.84 11.13 -4.41
CA LEU A 50 4.48 11.35 -4.91
C LEU A 50 4.25 12.80 -5.34
N HIS A 51 4.79 13.75 -4.57
CA HIS A 51 4.66 15.17 -4.89
C HIS A 51 5.42 15.48 -6.17
N ILE A 52 6.67 15.03 -6.28
CA ILE A 52 7.46 15.15 -7.51
C ILE A 52 6.66 14.63 -8.70
N LEU A 53 6.02 13.45 -8.61
CA LEU A 53 5.25 12.87 -9.72
C LEU A 53 3.93 13.61 -10.06
N LYS A 54 3.52 14.63 -9.29
CA LYS A 54 2.26 15.39 -9.45
C LYS A 54 1.01 14.51 -9.35
N LEU A 55 0.99 13.56 -8.41
CA LEU A 55 -0.13 12.63 -8.22
C LEU A 55 -1.22 13.23 -7.32
N ASP A 56 -1.66 14.45 -7.65
CA ASP A 56 -2.53 15.25 -6.80
C ASP A 56 -3.99 14.74 -6.77
N GLN A 57 -4.42 14.03 -7.81
CA GLN A 57 -5.79 13.51 -7.97
C GLN A 57 -6.11 12.29 -7.09
N LEU A 58 -5.09 11.68 -6.48
CA LEU A 58 -5.26 10.51 -5.63
C LEU A 58 -6.03 10.85 -4.35
N LYS A 59 -6.86 9.91 -3.88
CA LYS A 59 -7.53 10.01 -2.58
C LYS A 59 -6.51 9.91 -1.45
N LEU A 60 -6.86 10.41 -0.26
CA LEU A 60 -5.95 10.41 0.89
C LEU A 60 -5.43 9.01 1.24
N THR A 61 -6.29 7.99 1.25
CA THR A 61 -5.90 6.61 1.55
C THR A 61 -4.91 6.07 0.51
N GLU A 62 -5.12 6.37 -0.77
CA GLU A 62 -4.20 5.99 -1.87
C GLU A 62 -2.84 6.68 -1.71
N LYS A 63 -2.83 7.98 -1.39
CA LYS A 63 -1.60 8.75 -1.11
C LYS A 63 -0.82 8.15 0.07
N ILE A 64 -1.50 7.75 1.14
CA ILE A 64 -0.86 7.15 2.33
C ILE A 64 -0.20 5.82 1.95
N VAL A 65 -0.93 4.88 1.36
CA VAL A 65 -0.37 3.54 1.08
C VAL A 65 0.74 3.59 0.03
N LEU A 66 0.62 4.46 -0.99
CA LEU A 66 1.67 4.66 -1.99
C LEU A 66 2.90 5.36 -1.40
N SER A 67 2.70 6.33 -0.50
CA SER A 67 3.79 7.00 0.21
C SER A 67 4.60 6.01 1.04
N ILE A 68 3.92 5.13 1.79
CA ILE A 68 4.61 4.09 2.56
C ILE A 68 5.38 3.16 1.61
N GLY A 69 4.73 2.62 0.58
CA GLY A 69 5.40 1.75 -0.39
C GLY A 69 6.62 2.39 -1.03
N LEU A 70 6.51 3.63 -1.48
CA LEU A 70 7.61 4.37 -2.10
C LEU A 70 8.74 4.68 -1.10
N SER A 71 8.44 4.99 0.15
CA SER A 71 9.46 5.18 1.18
C SER A 71 10.23 3.90 1.44
N ILE A 72 9.53 2.77 1.64
CA ILE A 72 10.20 1.48 1.91
C ILE A 72 11.03 1.03 0.71
N SER A 73 10.51 1.20 -0.51
CA SER A 73 11.24 0.96 -1.75
C SER A 73 12.50 1.84 -1.80
N PHE A 74 12.35 3.14 -1.57
CA PHE A 74 13.45 4.10 -1.53
C PHE A 74 14.53 3.67 -0.53
N LEU A 75 14.17 3.30 0.70
CA LEU A 75 15.15 2.91 1.73
C LEU A 75 15.96 1.67 1.34
N MET A 76 15.32 0.65 0.74
CA MET A 76 16.03 -0.55 0.29
C MET A 76 17.05 -0.22 -0.80
N PHE A 77 16.65 0.53 -1.83
CA PHE A 77 17.55 0.90 -2.91
C PHE A 77 18.60 1.94 -2.50
N PHE A 78 18.23 2.89 -1.65
CA PHE A 78 19.15 3.88 -1.07
C PHE A 78 20.25 3.19 -0.27
N GLY A 79 19.88 2.28 0.64
CA GLY A 79 20.84 1.54 1.44
C GLY A 79 21.76 0.68 0.59
N LEU A 80 21.22 0.00 -0.43
CA LEU A 80 22.03 -0.77 -1.38
C LEU A 80 22.99 0.13 -2.17
N LEU A 81 22.53 1.30 -2.60
CA LEU A 81 23.33 2.25 -3.37
C LEU A 81 24.52 2.75 -2.55
N ILE A 82 24.29 3.22 -1.32
CA ILE A 82 25.39 3.69 -0.46
C ILE A 82 26.33 2.56 -0.09
N ASN A 83 25.81 1.33 0.08
CA ASN A 83 26.62 0.13 0.33
C ASN A 83 27.68 -0.10 -0.74
N PHE A 84 27.35 0.16 -2.00
CA PHE A 84 28.32 0.02 -3.11
C PHE A 84 29.13 1.29 -3.38
N ILE A 85 28.58 2.49 -3.19
CA ILE A 85 29.28 3.74 -3.51
C ILE A 85 30.40 4.06 -2.51
N TYR A 86 30.14 3.91 -1.21
CA TYR A 86 31.09 4.35 -0.17
C TYR A 86 32.43 3.58 -0.19
N PRO A 87 32.47 2.26 -0.41
CA PRO A 87 33.74 1.54 -0.58
C PRO A 87 34.59 2.07 -1.74
N LEU A 88 33.96 2.57 -2.83
CA LEU A 88 34.68 3.23 -3.94
C LEU A 88 35.36 4.54 -3.49
N LEU A 89 34.88 5.14 -2.40
CA LEU A 89 35.45 6.31 -1.74
C LEU A 89 36.36 5.92 -0.55
N SER A 90 36.76 4.64 -0.45
CA SER A 90 37.58 4.09 0.65
C SER A 90 36.91 4.13 2.04
N TYR A 91 35.58 4.20 2.10
CA TYR A 91 34.81 4.07 3.34
C TYR A 91 34.24 2.66 3.48
N ASN A 92 34.76 1.90 4.46
CA ASN A 92 34.45 0.47 4.63
C ASN A 92 33.18 0.19 5.46
N THR A 93 32.55 1.21 6.04
CA THR A 93 31.31 1.08 6.85
C THR A 93 30.18 1.95 6.25
N PRO A 94 29.71 1.66 5.03
CA PRO A 94 28.66 2.41 4.34
C PRO A 94 27.36 2.53 5.11
N LEU A 95 26.99 1.52 5.88
CA LEU A 95 25.77 1.44 6.67
C LEU A 95 26.01 1.81 8.15
N SER A 96 27.04 2.59 8.44
CA SER A 96 27.20 3.20 9.77
C SER A 96 26.16 4.30 10.02
N ILE A 97 25.89 4.62 11.29
CA ILE A 97 24.95 5.68 11.68
C ILE A 97 25.28 7.02 11.00
N ASN A 98 26.56 7.40 10.99
CA ASN A 98 27.04 8.64 10.39
C ASN A 98 26.77 8.66 8.88
N SER A 99 27.19 7.60 8.17
CA SER A 99 27.01 7.47 6.73
C SER A 99 25.54 7.54 6.33
N VAL A 100 24.70 6.75 7.00
CA VAL A 100 23.27 6.61 6.67
C VAL A 100 22.50 7.88 6.97
N VAL A 101 22.65 8.44 8.18
CA VAL A 101 21.91 9.65 8.59
C VAL A 101 22.29 10.84 7.69
N MET A 102 23.58 11.09 7.47
CA MET A 102 24.01 12.19 6.60
C MET A 102 23.53 12.02 5.16
N SER A 103 23.74 10.84 4.57
CA SER A 103 23.32 10.57 3.18
C SER A 103 21.80 10.64 3.04
N PHE A 104 21.05 10.11 4.00
CA PHE A 104 19.59 10.13 3.99
C PHE A 104 19.07 11.57 4.08
N SER A 105 19.64 12.40 4.95
CA SER A 105 19.27 13.81 5.10
C SER A 105 19.58 14.62 3.85
N ILE A 106 20.74 14.40 3.23
CA ILE A 106 21.10 15.04 1.95
C ILE A 106 20.09 14.66 0.86
N VAL A 107 19.86 13.37 0.63
CA VAL A 107 18.96 12.91 -0.44
C VAL A 107 17.52 13.34 -0.18
N THR A 108 17.05 13.28 1.07
CA THR A 108 15.68 13.72 1.43
C THR A 108 15.52 15.22 1.24
N LEU A 109 16.53 16.03 1.58
CA LEU A 109 16.53 17.46 1.32
C LEU A 109 16.54 17.75 -0.19
N THR A 110 17.34 17.02 -0.98
CA THR A 110 17.33 17.11 -2.44
C THR A 110 15.95 16.79 -3.00
N LEU A 111 15.30 15.70 -2.56
CA LEU A 111 13.93 15.36 -2.95
C LEU A 111 12.96 16.49 -2.58
N ALA A 112 13.09 17.08 -1.39
CA ALA A 112 12.23 18.18 -0.96
C ALA A 112 12.41 19.44 -1.82
N ILE A 113 13.64 19.77 -2.20
CA ILE A 113 13.95 20.89 -3.11
C ILE A 113 13.36 20.62 -4.49
N ILE A 114 13.55 19.42 -5.06
CA ILE A 114 12.98 19.06 -6.38
C ILE A 114 11.45 19.12 -6.32
N ALA A 115 10.83 18.61 -5.26
CA ALA A 115 9.39 18.64 -5.07
C ALA A 115 8.87 20.09 -5.00
N HIS A 116 9.56 20.96 -4.27
CA HIS A 116 9.25 22.39 -4.18
C HIS A 116 9.34 23.08 -5.54
N LEU A 117 10.43 22.88 -6.27
CA LEU A 117 10.66 23.50 -7.58
C LEU A 117 9.63 23.04 -8.63
N ARG A 118 9.19 21.78 -8.57
CA ARG A 118 8.28 21.19 -9.56
C ARG A 118 6.81 21.61 -9.38
N ASN A 119 6.39 21.91 -8.15
CA ASN A 119 4.98 22.04 -7.80
C ASN A 119 4.56 23.40 -7.24
N GLY A 120 5.51 24.23 -6.81
CA GLY A 120 5.16 25.50 -6.18
C GLY A 120 4.18 25.29 -5.01
N ASP A 121 3.24 26.22 -4.83
CA ASP A 121 2.35 26.28 -3.65
C ASP A 121 1.17 25.28 -3.65
N THR A 122 1.18 24.24 -4.49
CA THR A 122 0.06 23.28 -4.51
C THR A 122 -0.02 22.50 -3.19
N PRO A 123 -1.15 22.57 -2.45
CA PRO A 123 -1.33 21.78 -1.25
C PRO A 123 -1.44 20.30 -1.62
N PHE A 124 -0.55 19.49 -1.05
CA PHE A 124 -0.44 18.07 -1.37
C PHE A 124 -1.68 17.24 -1.00
N ALA A 125 -2.27 17.52 0.16
CA ALA A 125 -3.45 16.80 0.65
C ALA A 125 -4.40 17.75 1.37
N ASP A 126 -5.69 17.60 1.10
CA ASP A 126 -6.71 18.26 1.88
C ASP A 126 -6.90 17.54 3.23
N LEU A 127 -6.20 18.02 4.26
CA LEU A 127 -6.36 17.51 5.63
C LEU A 127 -7.72 17.87 6.25
N SER A 128 -8.55 18.68 5.58
CA SER A 128 -9.95 18.85 6.01
C SER A 128 -10.70 17.52 5.99
N VAL A 129 -10.28 16.58 5.12
CA VAL A 129 -10.77 15.21 5.09
C VAL A 129 -10.40 14.44 6.35
N LEU A 130 -9.50 14.89 7.23
CA LEU A 130 -9.31 14.24 8.54
C LEU A 130 -10.30 14.72 9.61
N ARG A 131 -11.06 15.78 9.35
CA ARG A 131 -12.06 16.26 10.32
C ARG A 131 -13.25 15.32 10.35
N LEU A 132 -13.50 14.75 11.52
CA LEU A 132 -14.61 13.85 11.76
C LEU A 132 -15.75 14.57 12.49
N ASN A 133 -16.97 14.35 12.06
CA ASN A 133 -18.16 14.78 12.79
C ASN A 133 -18.45 13.82 13.99
N THR A 134 -19.40 14.18 14.85
CA THR A 134 -19.70 13.40 16.07
C THR A 134 -20.14 11.97 15.76
N LYS A 135 -20.93 11.75 14.69
CA LYS A 135 -21.38 10.42 14.28
C LYS A 135 -20.22 9.57 13.76
N GLU A 136 -19.34 10.17 12.97
CA GLU A 136 -18.13 9.53 12.44
C GLU A 136 -17.17 9.12 13.56
N LYS A 137 -16.98 10.00 14.56
CA LYS A 137 -16.21 9.68 15.77
C LYS A 137 -16.82 8.49 16.51
N ALA A 138 -18.13 8.46 16.69
CA ALA A 138 -18.81 7.37 17.41
C ALA A 138 -18.52 5.99 16.79
N PHE A 139 -18.49 5.88 15.45
CA PHE A 139 -18.13 4.63 14.78
C PHE A 139 -16.65 4.25 14.93
N LEU A 140 -15.75 5.22 15.11
CA LEU A 140 -14.30 4.98 15.21
C LEU A 140 -13.76 4.84 16.62
N VAL A 141 -14.50 5.26 17.65
CA VAL A 141 -14.06 5.16 19.04
C VAL A 141 -13.69 3.72 19.39
N LEU A 142 -14.57 2.76 19.15
CA LEU A 142 -14.33 1.35 19.48
C LEU A 142 -13.09 0.78 18.76
N PRO A 143 -12.98 0.80 17.42
CA PRO A 143 -11.82 0.25 16.74
C PRO A 143 -10.52 1.00 17.07
N ALA A 144 -10.57 2.31 17.37
CA ALA A 144 -9.37 3.05 17.79
C ALA A 144 -8.74 2.54 19.10
N PHE A 145 -9.52 1.86 19.96
CA PHE A 145 -8.99 1.21 21.15
C PHE A 145 -8.39 -0.18 20.88
N PHE A 146 -8.69 -0.83 19.75
CA PHE A 146 -8.20 -2.18 19.47
C PHE A 146 -6.67 -2.31 19.52
N PRO A 147 -5.86 -1.37 18.98
CA PRO A 147 -4.41 -1.51 19.02
C PRO A 147 -3.88 -1.44 20.44
N LEU A 148 -4.47 -0.58 21.27
CA LEU A 148 -4.15 -0.50 22.69
C LEU A 148 -4.53 -1.79 23.43
N LEU A 149 -5.71 -2.35 23.14
CA LEU A 149 -6.15 -3.63 23.69
C LEU A 149 -5.15 -4.75 23.35
N SER A 150 -4.65 -4.75 22.12
CA SER A 150 -3.67 -5.71 21.62
C SER A 150 -2.31 -5.60 22.32
N ILE A 151 -1.76 -4.39 22.42
CA ILE A 151 -0.46 -4.14 23.04
C ILE A 151 -0.51 -4.44 24.54
N LEU A 152 -1.50 -3.92 25.26
CA LEU A 152 -1.62 -4.16 26.70
C LEU A 152 -2.00 -5.62 26.99
N GLY A 153 -2.86 -6.23 26.18
CA GLY A 153 -3.24 -7.63 26.34
C GLY A 153 -2.07 -8.58 26.13
N THR A 154 -1.20 -8.32 25.15
CA THR A 154 0.04 -9.09 24.95
C THR A 154 1.04 -8.84 26.07
N HIS A 155 1.13 -7.62 26.60
CA HIS A 155 1.94 -7.34 27.78
C HIS A 155 1.48 -8.13 29.02
N PHE A 156 0.17 -8.16 29.30
CA PHE A 156 -0.37 -8.95 30.42
C PHE A 156 -0.19 -10.46 30.21
N LEU A 157 -0.35 -10.95 28.98
CA LEU A 157 -0.05 -12.34 28.64
C LEU A 157 1.39 -12.69 28.99
N ASN A 158 2.35 -11.88 28.54
CA ASN A 158 3.78 -12.15 28.70
C ASN A 158 4.28 -12.02 30.16
N THR A 159 3.59 -11.24 30.99
CA THR A 159 4.03 -10.93 32.38
C THR A 159 3.26 -11.70 33.45
N THR A 160 1.96 -11.97 33.22
CA THR A 160 1.05 -12.57 34.21
C THR A 160 0.36 -13.84 33.72
N ASN A 161 0.61 -14.26 32.47
CA ASN A 161 -0.09 -15.35 31.79
C ASN A 161 -1.61 -15.13 31.64
N ASN A 162 -2.08 -13.88 31.76
CA ASN A 162 -3.48 -13.52 31.60
C ASN A 162 -3.77 -13.10 30.14
N ASN A 163 -4.64 -13.85 29.46
CA ASN A 163 -5.04 -13.60 28.07
C ASN A 163 -6.46 -13.03 27.92
N ILE A 164 -7.16 -12.70 29.01
CA ILE A 164 -8.58 -12.29 28.96
C ILE A 164 -8.77 -11.08 28.04
N MET A 165 -7.87 -10.10 28.12
CA MET A 165 -7.91 -8.89 27.30
C MET A 165 -7.77 -9.18 25.80
N LEU A 166 -6.96 -10.18 25.43
CA LEU A 166 -6.81 -10.63 24.05
C LEU A 166 -8.04 -11.40 23.57
N LEU A 167 -8.63 -12.24 24.43
CA LEU A 167 -9.89 -12.92 24.13
C LEU A 167 -11.03 -11.91 23.89
N VAL A 168 -11.14 -10.89 24.74
CA VAL A 168 -12.09 -9.79 24.55
C VAL A 168 -11.87 -9.12 23.20
N LEU A 169 -10.63 -8.78 22.83
CA LEU A 169 -10.32 -8.20 21.53
C LEU A 169 -10.73 -9.11 20.35
N LEU A 170 -10.47 -10.43 20.44
CA LEU A 170 -10.85 -11.40 19.42
C LEU A 170 -12.36 -11.52 19.23
N PHE A 171 -13.18 -11.31 20.28
CA PHE A 171 -14.64 -11.25 20.15
C PHE A 171 -15.14 -9.88 19.69
N LEU A 172 -14.49 -8.78 20.12
CA LEU A 172 -14.87 -7.42 19.74
C LEU A 172 -14.68 -7.16 18.24
N ILE A 173 -13.65 -7.70 17.61
CA ILE A 173 -13.38 -7.46 16.18
C ILE A 173 -14.53 -7.99 15.28
N PRO A 174 -14.92 -9.28 15.34
CA PRO A 174 -16.07 -9.79 14.60
C PRO A 174 -17.38 -9.09 14.98
N ALA A 175 -17.62 -8.84 16.28
CA ALA A 175 -18.81 -8.13 16.73
C ALA A 175 -18.90 -6.71 16.12
N TYR A 176 -17.78 -6.01 16.05
CA TYR A 176 -17.69 -4.69 15.40
C TYR A 176 -17.93 -4.79 13.89
N ILE A 177 -17.33 -5.76 13.20
CA ILE A 177 -17.57 -5.98 11.76
C ILE A 177 -19.06 -6.26 11.52
N THR A 178 -19.67 -7.16 12.28
CA THR A 178 -21.11 -7.45 12.20
C THR A 178 -21.96 -6.20 12.48
N TYR A 179 -21.62 -5.41 13.49
CA TYR A 179 -22.31 -4.16 13.80
C TYR A 179 -22.25 -3.18 12.62
N ILE A 180 -21.06 -2.93 12.06
CA ILE A 180 -20.90 -2.08 10.87
C ILE A 180 -21.68 -2.63 9.67
N SER A 181 -21.74 -3.95 9.50
CA SER A 181 -22.52 -4.59 8.44
C SER A 181 -24.03 -4.39 8.60
N THR A 182 -24.56 -4.52 9.81
CA THR A 182 -25.99 -4.26 10.06
C THR A 182 -26.36 -2.79 9.92
N GLN A 183 -25.43 -1.88 10.22
CA GLN A 183 -25.61 -0.43 10.13
C GLN A 183 -25.11 0.17 8.82
N ASN A 184 -24.85 -0.64 7.78
CA ASN A 184 -24.13 -0.20 6.57
C ASN A 184 -24.73 1.04 5.87
N LYS A 185 -26.07 1.23 5.91
CA LYS A 185 -26.77 2.39 5.34
C LYS A 185 -26.47 3.69 6.09
N GLN A 186 -26.05 3.60 7.35
CA GLN A 186 -25.82 4.73 8.23
C GLN A 186 -24.33 5.10 8.38
N VAL A 187 -23.43 4.18 8.02
CA VAL A 187 -21.98 4.31 8.17
C VAL A 187 -21.40 5.12 7.01
N PRO A 188 -20.78 6.29 7.27
CA PRO A 188 -20.13 7.05 6.22
C PRO A 188 -18.93 6.29 5.63
N GLU A 189 -18.73 6.36 4.31
CA GLU A 189 -17.64 5.63 3.64
C GLU A 189 -16.23 5.96 4.17
N LYS A 190 -16.08 7.17 4.71
CA LYS A 190 -14.86 7.72 5.29
C LYS A 190 -14.36 6.95 6.51
N ILE A 191 -15.22 6.17 7.15
CA ILE A 191 -14.92 5.38 8.36
C ILE A 191 -14.16 4.11 8.01
N TYR A 192 -14.46 3.48 6.87
CA TYR A 192 -13.92 2.16 6.53
C TYR A 192 -12.39 2.09 6.54
N PRO A 193 -11.63 3.03 5.94
CA PRO A 193 -10.17 2.95 5.97
C PRO A 193 -9.58 2.95 7.38
N ALA A 194 -10.03 3.83 8.26
CA ALA A 194 -9.50 3.89 9.64
C ALA A 194 -9.88 2.63 10.44
N ALA A 195 -11.12 2.15 10.30
CA ALA A 195 -11.58 0.92 10.95
C ALA A 195 -10.79 -0.32 10.50
N ILE A 196 -10.52 -0.44 9.19
CA ILE A 196 -9.71 -1.52 8.63
C ILE A 196 -8.29 -1.45 9.17
N PHE A 197 -7.67 -0.27 9.15
CA PHE A 197 -6.30 -0.09 9.66
C PHE A 197 -6.19 -0.49 11.13
N PHE A 198 -7.06 0.04 11.99
CA PHE A 198 -7.03 -0.29 13.41
C PHE A 198 -7.27 -1.77 13.68
N THR A 199 -8.16 -2.41 12.93
CA THR A 199 -8.36 -3.87 13.05
C THR A 199 -7.11 -4.64 12.61
N ALA A 200 -6.54 -4.29 11.46
CA ALA A 200 -5.36 -4.94 10.90
C ALA A 200 -4.15 -4.87 11.85
N ILE A 201 -3.80 -3.66 12.31
CA ILE A 201 -2.65 -3.48 13.19
C ILE A 201 -2.85 -4.18 14.54
N SER A 202 -4.10 -4.24 15.04
CA SER A 202 -4.41 -4.93 16.30
C SER A 202 -4.22 -6.43 16.20
N LEU A 203 -4.69 -7.05 15.11
CA LEU A 203 -4.50 -8.48 14.87
C LEU A 203 -3.02 -8.81 14.68
N LEU A 204 -2.30 -8.00 13.89
CA LEU A 204 -0.88 -8.23 13.64
C LEU A 204 -0.02 -8.03 14.91
N PHE A 205 -0.29 -7.00 15.71
CA PHE A 205 0.37 -6.82 17.01
C PHE A 205 0.01 -7.92 18.01
N MET A 206 -1.23 -8.40 18.00
CA MET A 206 -1.64 -9.49 18.88
C MET A 206 -0.81 -10.74 18.57
N TYR A 207 -0.63 -11.05 17.28
CA TYR A 207 0.16 -12.20 16.85
C TYR A 207 1.66 -12.01 17.12
N ASN A 208 2.24 -10.86 16.76
CA ASN A 208 3.69 -10.65 16.78
C ASN A 208 4.23 -10.29 18.17
N LEU A 209 3.42 -9.69 19.06
CA LEU A 209 3.85 -9.29 20.41
C LEU A 209 3.57 -10.36 21.48
N ARG A 210 2.88 -11.46 21.16
CA ARG A 210 2.45 -12.51 22.11
C ARG A 210 3.56 -13.30 22.82
N SER A 211 4.81 -13.11 22.44
CA SER A 211 5.97 -13.75 23.08
C SER A 211 7.05 -12.70 23.32
N ASN A 212 7.91 -12.95 24.30
CA ASN A 212 9.11 -12.14 24.51
C ASN A 212 10.16 -12.34 23.40
N TYR A 213 10.04 -13.42 22.61
CA TYR A 213 10.95 -13.77 21.53
C TYR A 213 10.28 -13.65 20.15
N LEU A 214 11.09 -13.68 19.10
CA LEU A 214 10.62 -13.80 17.72
C LEU A 214 9.91 -15.14 17.51
N ILE A 215 8.81 -15.13 16.75
CA ILE A 215 8.04 -16.33 16.41
C ILE A 215 7.81 -16.35 14.90
N GLY A 216 8.17 -17.44 14.26
CA GLY A 216 7.99 -17.68 12.83
C GLY A 216 8.95 -18.77 12.35
N SER A 217 8.79 -19.22 11.11
CA SER A 217 9.69 -20.24 10.54
C SER A 217 11.09 -19.65 10.32
N ASP A 218 11.20 -18.68 9.41
CA ASP A 218 12.52 -18.23 8.92
C ASP A 218 12.99 -16.95 9.61
N ILE A 219 12.15 -16.37 10.48
CA ILE A 219 12.39 -15.07 11.11
C ILE A 219 13.72 -15.02 11.89
N HIS A 220 14.21 -16.16 12.36
CA HIS A 220 15.47 -16.27 13.08
C HIS A 220 16.68 -16.07 12.15
N GLU A 221 16.67 -16.68 10.96
CA GLU A 221 17.70 -16.45 9.93
C GLU A 221 17.61 -15.03 9.38
N GLU A 222 16.39 -14.54 9.16
CA GLU A 222 16.15 -13.16 8.72
C GLU A 222 16.69 -12.14 9.74
N TYR A 223 16.50 -12.40 11.04
CA TYR A 223 17.03 -11.58 12.11
C TYR A 223 18.57 -11.67 12.20
N TYR A 224 19.15 -12.86 11.99
CA TYR A 224 20.59 -13.04 11.96
C TYR A 224 21.24 -12.17 10.85
N LEU A 225 20.69 -12.19 9.62
CA LEU A 225 21.22 -11.40 8.51
C LEU A 225 21.14 -9.89 8.76
N PHE A 226 20.06 -9.41 9.37
CA PHE A 226 19.97 -8.04 9.86
C PHE A 226 21.07 -7.72 10.88
N GLN A 227 21.27 -8.58 11.88
CA GLN A 227 22.29 -8.35 12.89
C GLN A 227 23.70 -8.32 12.28
N GLN A 228 24.00 -9.21 11.32
CA GLN A 228 25.27 -9.17 10.59
C GLN A 228 25.44 -7.86 9.83
N THR A 229 24.42 -7.43 9.08
CA THR A 229 24.45 -6.17 8.33
C THR A 229 24.67 -4.95 9.24
N LEU A 230 23.98 -4.93 10.39
CA LEU A 230 24.08 -3.86 11.38
C LEU A 230 25.46 -3.80 12.06
N GLN A 231 25.98 -4.95 12.48
CA GLN A 231 27.25 -5.04 13.22
C GLN A 231 28.46 -4.78 12.32
N ASN A 232 28.43 -5.28 11.08
CA ASN A 232 29.50 -5.09 10.12
C ASN A 232 29.47 -3.68 9.50
N GLY A 233 28.32 -3.01 9.49
CA GLY A 233 28.15 -1.70 8.89
C GLY A 233 28.20 -1.73 7.35
N TYR A 234 27.97 -2.91 6.76
CA TYR A 234 27.79 -3.12 5.33
C TYR A 234 26.92 -4.35 5.09
N TRP A 235 26.31 -4.41 3.92
CA TRP A 235 25.56 -5.55 3.43
C TRP A 235 26.42 -6.35 2.44
N GLU A 236 26.45 -7.66 2.62
CA GLU A 236 27.09 -8.65 1.74
C GLU A 236 26.34 -9.98 1.87
N THR A 237 26.72 -10.99 1.08
CA THR A 237 26.26 -12.37 1.24
C THR A 237 27.00 -13.04 2.39
N PHE A 238 26.37 -13.13 3.57
CA PHE A 238 26.97 -13.70 4.78
C PHE A 238 26.70 -15.20 4.93
N ALA A 239 25.47 -15.65 4.63
CA ALA A 239 25.05 -17.03 4.87
C ALA A 239 25.12 -17.93 3.61
N ASN A 240 25.43 -17.37 2.44
CA ASN A 240 25.37 -18.04 1.14
C ASN A 240 24.01 -18.74 0.89
N ASN A 241 22.93 -18.12 1.37
CA ASN A 241 21.55 -18.57 1.23
C ASN A 241 20.78 -17.55 0.37
N PRO A 242 19.79 -17.96 -0.45
CA PRO A 242 18.83 -17.05 -1.08
C PRO A 242 18.29 -15.89 -0.22
N LEU A 243 18.20 -16.06 1.11
CA LEU A 243 17.81 -14.99 2.03
C LEU A 243 18.77 -13.79 2.02
N ASP A 244 20.07 -13.98 1.79
CA ASP A 244 21.06 -12.89 1.76
C ASP A 244 20.66 -11.79 0.75
N ALA A 245 20.07 -12.18 -0.38
CA ALA A 245 19.64 -11.29 -1.45
C ALA A 245 18.41 -10.42 -1.08
N CYS A 246 17.71 -10.73 0.03
CA CYS A 246 16.51 -10.02 0.42
C CYS A 246 16.86 -8.74 1.19
N LEU A 247 16.73 -7.58 0.54
CA LEU A 247 17.02 -6.26 1.14
C LEU A 247 16.05 -5.89 2.26
N SER A 248 14.82 -6.43 2.18
CA SER A 248 13.74 -6.19 3.14
C SER A 248 14.05 -6.70 4.54
N ILE A 249 14.95 -7.70 4.69
CA ILE A 249 15.32 -8.32 5.97
C ILE A 249 16.72 -7.95 6.45
N SER A 250 17.49 -7.21 5.66
CA SER A 250 18.88 -6.86 5.99
C SER A 250 19.04 -5.34 6.04
N ILE A 251 19.05 -4.69 4.88
CA ILE A 251 19.24 -3.24 4.74
C ILE A 251 18.10 -2.45 5.38
N LEU A 252 16.85 -2.83 5.10
CA LEU A 252 15.68 -2.12 5.62
C LEU A 252 15.66 -2.02 7.15
N PRO A 253 15.69 -3.13 7.93
CA PRO A 253 15.72 -3.07 9.38
C PRO A 253 17.01 -2.44 9.92
N THR A 254 18.15 -2.56 9.22
CA THR A 254 19.39 -1.85 9.57
C THR A 254 19.19 -0.35 9.58
N ILE A 255 18.62 0.22 8.52
CA ILE A 255 18.35 1.67 8.47
C ILE A 255 17.38 2.09 9.58
N TYR A 256 16.28 1.34 9.79
CA TYR A 256 15.37 1.66 10.90
C TYR A 256 16.05 1.60 12.26
N GLN A 257 16.91 0.60 12.49
CA GLN A 257 17.63 0.44 13.75
C GLN A 257 18.58 1.60 14.01
N LEU A 258 19.25 2.15 12.98
CA LEU A 258 20.16 3.29 13.15
C LEU A 258 19.45 4.57 13.61
N PHE A 259 18.21 4.79 13.17
CA PHE A 259 17.41 5.95 13.60
C PHE A 259 16.69 5.70 14.94
N VAL A 260 16.03 4.55 15.08
CA VAL A 260 15.13 4.26 16.21
C VAL A 260 15.91 3.75 17.43
N ASN A 261 16.93 2.93 17.20
CA ASN A 261 17.77 2.21 18.16
C ASN A 261 17.03 1.78 19.45
N ILE A 262 16.09 0.85 19.27
CA ILE A 262 15.42 0.09 20.33
C ILE A 262 15.98 -1.32 20.37
N ASN A 263 15.50 -2.16 21.29
CA ASN A 263 15.81 -3.59 21.25
C ASN A 263 15.49 -4.15 19.84
N PRO A 264 16.45 -4.77 19.13
CA PRO A 264 16.26 -5.11 17.73
C PRO A 264 15.18 -6.19 17.49
N GLN A 265 14.92 -7.08 18.46
CA GLN A 265 13.81 -8.04 18.36
C GLN A 265 12.45 -7.31 18.41
N TYR A 266 12.33 -6.28 19.27
CA TYR A 266 11.13 -5.44 19.29
C TYR A 266 10.97 -4.63 18.00
N LEU A 267 12.07 -4.17 17.39
CA LEU A 267 12.00 -3.55 16.06
C LEU A 267 11.36 -4.49 15.04
N TYR A 268 11.80 -5.74 14.97
CA TYR A 268 11.21 -6.76 14.07
C TYR A 268 9.73 -6.98 14.33
N LYS A 269 9.34 -7.09 15.62
CA LYS A 269 7.95 -7.35 16.03
C LYS A 269 7.00 -6.15 15.80
N VAL A 270 7.53 -4.97 15.49
CA VAL A 270 6.73 -3.76 15.26
C VAL A 270 6.81 -3.30 13.81
N LEU A 271 8.00 -3.23 13.22
CA LEU A 271 8.24 -2.68 11.88
C LEU A 271 7.40 -3.41 10.81
N TYR A 272 7.60 -4.71 10.65
CA TYR A 272 6.93 -5.45 9.58
C TYR A 272 5.42 -5.59 9.78
N PRO A 273 4.92 -5.88 11.00
CA PRO A 273 3.49 -5.83 11.29
C PRO A 273 2.87 -4.46 11.01
N PHE A 274 3.57 -3.38 11.33
CA PHE A 274 3.10 -2.02 11.03
C PHE A 274 2.99 -1.80 9.52
N LEU A 275 4.03 -2.10 8.74
CA LEU A 275 3.99 -1.94 7.29
C LEU A 275 2.89 -2.80 6.67
N PHE A 276 2.76 -4.05 7.10
CA PHE A 276 1.76 -4.98 6.57
C PHE A 276 0.33 -4.63 6.96
N SER A 277 0.10 -3.90 8.05
CA SER A 277 -1.23 -3.46 8.46
C SER A 277 -1.91 -2.52 7.46
N PHE A 278 -1.15 -1.93 6.52
CA PHE A 278 -1.71 -1.16 5.42
C PHE A 278 -2.20 -2.04 4.25
N SER A 279 -1.83 -3.33 4.21
CA SER A 279 -2.24 -4.23 3.13
C SER A 279 -3.75 -4.39 2.98
N PRO A 280 -4.57 -4.49 4.05
CA PRO A 280 -6.01 -4.57 3.89
C PRO A 280 -6.62 -3.27 3.38
N LEU A 281 -5.95 -2.11 3.55
CA LEU A 281 -6.38 -0.87 2.93
C LEU A 281 -6.19 -0.88 1.42
N VAL A 282 -5.12 -1.53 0.93
CA VAL A 282 -4.91 -1.70 -0.50
C VAL A 282 -5.98 -2.60 -1.10
N VAL A 283 -6.32 -3.70 -0.40
CA VAL A 283 -7.47 -4.56 -0.75
C VAL A 283 -8.76 -3.74 -0.79
N PHE A 284 -9.02 -2.90 0.22
CA PHE A 284 -10.17 -2.01 0.25
C PHE A 284 -10.23 -1.08 -0.98
N ILE A 285 -9.11 -0.44 -1.33
CA ILE A 285 -9.02 0.48 -2.48
C ILE A 285 -9.33 -0.24 -3.79
N ILE A 286 -8.80 -1.45 -3.99
CA ILE A 286 -9.07 -2.25 -5.19
C ILE A 286 -10.53 -2.69 -5.21
N SER A 287 -11.00 -3.34 -4.14
CA SER A 287 -12.34 -3.92 -4.06
C SER A 287 -13.45 -2.88 -4.13
N ARG A 288 -13.27 -1.70 -3.49
CA ARG A 288 -14.31 -0.65 -3.52
C ARG A 288 -14.57 -0.12 -4.93
N LYS A 289 -13.60 -0.21 -5.84
CA LYS A 289 -13.74 0.20 -7.24
C LYS A 289 -14.80 -0.63 -7.95
N TYR A 290 -14.83 -1.94 -7.67
CA TYR A 290 -15.69 -2.90 -8.38
C TYR A 290 -16.95 -3.26 -7.61
N LEU A 291 -16.89 -3.27 -6.27
CA LEU A 291 -17.97 -3.75 -5.41
C LEU A 291 -18.65 -2.62 -4.60
N GLY A 292 -18.09 -1.41 -4.61
CA GLY A 292 -18.52 -0.33 -3.72
C GLY A 292 -17.92 -0.42 -2.31
N SER A 293 -18.05 0.66 -1.54
CA SER A 293 -17.29 0.83 -0.29
C SER A 293 -17.64 -0.17 0.81
N PHE A 294 -18.92 -0.54 0.97
CA PHE A 294 -19.34 -1.53 1.97
C PHE A 294 -18.76 -2.93 1.68
N TYR A 295 -18.88 -3.40 0.45
CA TYR A 295 -18.32 -4.70 0.06
C TYR A 295 -16.80 -4.68 0.00
N GLY A 296 -16.18 -3.53 -0.30
CA GLY A 296 -14.73 -3.35 -0.14
C GLY A 296 -14.28 -3.52 1.32
N PHE A 297 -15.06 -3.01 2.28
CA PHE A 297 -14.80 -3.22 3.71
C PHE A 297 -14.91 -4.71 4.09
N LEU A 298 -15.94 -5.41 3.60
CA LEU A 298 -16.09 -6.85 3.82
C LEU A 298 -14.96 -7.66 3.19
N ALA A 299 -14.56 -7.37 1.95
CA ALA A 299 -13.44 -8.04 1.28
C ALA A 299 -12.13 -7.89 2.08
N SER A 300 -11.88 -6.68 2.60
CA SER A 300 -10.72 -6.41 3.45
C SER A 300 -10.81 -7.12 4.80
N SER A 301 -12.02 -7.24 5.35
CA SER A 301 -12.27 -7.99 6.59
C SER A 301 -12.02 -9.48 6.40
N VAL A 302 -12.50 -10.07 5.31
CA VAL A 302 -12.23 -11.47 4.96
C VAL A 302 -10.73 -11.71 4.80
N PHE A 303 -10.02 -10.81 4.10
CA PHE A 303 -8.57 -10.87 3.97
C PHE A 303 -7.84 -10.88 5.32
N MET A 304 -8.29 -10.08 6.30
CA MET A 304 -7.70 -10.06 7.65
C MET A 304 -8.04 -11.30 8.50
N LEU A 305 -9.17 -11.96 8.24
CA LEU A 305 -9.62 -13.14 8.98
C LEU A 305 -8.98 -14.44 8.47
N ASP A 306 -8.38 -14.42 7.29
CA ASP A 306 -7.59 -15.53 6.77
C ASP A 306 -6.28 -15.69 7.56
N GLN A 307 -6.32 -16.50 8.62
CA GLN A 307 -5.20 -16.64 9.55
C GLN A 307 -3.92 -17.13 8.87
N ALA A 308 -4.00 -18.07 7.93
CA ALA A 308 -2.81 -18.65 7.31
C ALA A 308 -2.07 -17.61 6.47
N ASN A 309 -2.82 -16.86 5.64
CA ASN A 309 -2.21 -15.91 4.72
C ASN A 309 -1.92 -14.55 5.37
N PHE A 310 -2.81 -14.04 6.23
CA PHE A 310 -2.62 -12.73 6.85
C PHE A 310 -1.50 -12.72 7.88
N PHE A 311 -1.32 -13.78 8.66
CA PHE A 311 -0.18 -13.89 9.57
C PHE A 311 1.09 -14.40 8.88
N SER A 312 0.99 -14.92 7.65
CA SER A 312 2.12 -15.36 6.81
C SER A 312 3.13 -16.24 7.55
N TRP A 313 2.67 -17.06 8.49
CA TRP A 313 3.50 -17.94 9.33
C TRP A 313 4.67 -17.23 10.06
N GLY A 314 4.56 -15.90 10.27
CA GLY A 314 5.60 -15.09 10.90
C GLY A 314 6.83 -14.79 10.04
N CYS A 315 6.78 -15.01 8.72
CA CYS A 315 7.90 -14.67 7.82
C CYS A 315 7.86 -13.18 7.44
N VAL A 316 8.81 -12.38 7.93
CA VAL A 316 8.73 -10.91 7.79
C VAL A 316 9.00 -10.44 6.36
N ARG A 317 9.84 -11.15 5.61
CA ARG A 317 10.08 -10.86 4.19
C ARG A 317 8.80 -10.98 3.35
N THR A 318 7.93 -11.92 3.71
CA THR A 318 6.69 -12.21 2.98
C THR A 318 5.67 -11.09 3.17
N TYR A 319 5.60 -10.50 4.37
CA TYR A 319 4.80 -9.29 4.60
C TYR A 319 5.17 -8.16 3.64
N VAL A 320 6.46 -7.87 3.50
CA VAL A 320 6.94 -6.80 2.61
C VAL A 320 6.66 -7.14 1.14
N ALA A 321 6.90 -8.38 0.74
CA ALA A 321 6.65 -8.83 -0.63
C ALA A 321 5.15 -8.76 -1.01
N ILE A 322 4.25 -9.27 -0.17
CA ILE A 322 2.80 -9.19 -0.41
C ILE A 322 2.36 -7.73 -0.46
N PHE A 323 2.86 -6.87 0.43
CA PHE A 323 2.53 -5.44 0.43
C PHE A 323 2.94 -4.76 -0.89
N PHE A 324 4.14 -5.03 -1.41
CA PHE A 324 4.53 -4.53 -2.73
C PHE A 324 3.72 -5.13 -3.88
N PHE A 325 3.40 -6.43 -3.81
CA PHE A 325 2.59 -7.09 -4.81
C PHE A 325 1.21 -6.42 -4.95
N ILE A 326 0.48 -6.26 -3.86
CA ILE A 326 -0.86 -5.64 -3.89
C ILE A 326 -0.80 -4.16 -4.28
N LEU A 327 0.27 -3.43 -3.93
CA LEU A 327 0.48 -2.05 -4.39
C LEU A 327 0.69 -1.99 -5.91
N ALA A 328 1.48 -2.91 -6.47
CA ALA A 328 1.66 -3.03 -7.92
C ALA A 328 0.31 -3.27 -8.62
N ILE A 329 -0.50 -4.19 -8.09
CA ILE A 329 -1.86 -4.45 -8.59
C ILE A 329 -2.76 -3.22 -8.47
N MET A 330 -2.76 -2.54 -7.31
CA MET A 330 -3.56 -1.33 -7.09
C MET A 330 -3.25 -0.24 -8.12
N VAL A 331 -1.96 -0.03 -8.42
CA VAL A 331 -1.52 0.96 -9.42
C VAL A 331 -2.02 0.62 -10.82
N LEU A 332 -1.95 -0.65 -11.23
CA LEU A 332 -2.44 -1.09 -12.55
C LEU A 332 -3.92 -0.78 -12.74
N PHE A 333 -4.72 -0.96 -11.69
CA PHE A 333 -6.16 -0.74 -11.73
C PHE A 333 -6.60 0.67 -11.28
N ASN A 334 -5.68 1.61 -11.08
CA ASN A 334 -6.06 2.97 -10.69
C ASN A 334 -6.32 3.86 -11.92
N ASP A 335 -7.56 4.33 -12.10
CA ASP A 335 -7.94 5.14 -13.28
C ASP A 335 -7.51 6.60 -13.17
N SER A 336 -7.18 7.09 -11.96
CA SER A 336 -6.76 8.48 -11.73
C SER A 336 -5.28 8.74 -12.07
N LEU A 337 -4.50 7.68 -12.27
CA LEU A 337 -3.10 7.78 -12.64
C LEU A 337 -2.95 7.90 -14.16
N ARG A 338 -1.96 8.68 -14.61
CA ARG A 338 -1.55 8.68 -16.02
C ARG A 338 -0.84 7.37 -16.35
N GLU A 339 -0.92 6.92 -17.60
CA GLU A 339 -0.32 5.66 -18.04
C GLU A 339 1.20 5.56 -17.76
N LEU A 340 1.92 6.67 -17.89
CA LEU A 340 3.35 6.70 -17.57
C LEU A 340 3.62 6.52 -16.07
N ASP A 341 2.84 7.19 -15.21
CA ASP A 341 2.99 7.07 -13.75
C ASP A 341 2.61 5.65 -13.29
N LYS A 342 1.57 5.05 -13.88
CA LYS A 342 1.19 3.66 -13.63
C LYS A 342 2.35 2.71 -13.92
N LYS A 343 2.94 2.81 -15.11
CA LYS A 343 4.07 1.97 -15.52
C LYS A 343 5.27 2.15 -14.58
N LEU A 344 5.62 3.40 -14.26
CA LEU A 344 6.74 3.70 -13.37
C LEU A 344 6.53 3.10 -11.97
N LEU A 345 5.39 3.39 -11.34
CA LEU A 345 5.07 2.88 -10.01
C LEU A 345 4.95 1.35 -9.99
N PHE A 346 4.36 0.76 -11.02
CA PHE A 346 4.29 -0.69 -11.15
C PHE A 346 5.68 -1.33 -11.20
N ILE A 347 6.59 -0.80 -12.01
CA ILE A 347 7.97 -1.29 -12.10
C ILE A 347 8.67 -1.16 -10.74
N ILE A 348 8.55 -0.01 -10.09
CA ILE A 348 9.15 0.22 -8.76
C ILE A 348 8.65 -0.84 -7.77
N PHE A 349 7.34 -1.05 -7.67
CA PHE A 349 6.77 -2.02 -6.73
C PHE A 349 7.06 -3.47 -7.12
N ALA A 350 7.08 -3.82 -8.41
CA ALA A 350 7.45 -5.14 -8.87
C ALA A 350 8.90 -5.49 -8.51
N ILE A 351 9.86 -4.60 -8.80
CA ILE A 351 11.27 -4.81 -8.43
C ILE A 351 11.40 -4.82 -6.91
N SER A 352 10.70 -3.93 -6.19
CA SER A 352 10.72 -3.92 -4.72
C SER A 352 10.20 -5.23 -4.13
N CYS A 353 9.16 -5.83 -4.73
CA CYS A 353 8.67 -7.15 -4.32
C CYS A 353 9.73 -8.24 -4.54
N ILE A 354 10.40 -8.23 -5.69
CA ILE A 354 11.46 -9.18 -6.06
C ILE A 354 12.61 -9.14 -5.05
N VAL A 355 13.15 -7.95 -4.78
CA VAL A 355 14.27 -7.78 -3.83
C VAL A 355 13.84 -7.93 -2.37
N SER A 356 12.53 -8.02 -2.11
CA SER A 356 12.00 -8.31 -0.77
C SER A 356 11.86 -9.80 -0.49
N HIS A 357 11.69 -10.64 -1.52
CA HIS A 357 11.51 -12.09 -1.36
C HIS A 357 11.94 -12.83 -2.63
N TYR A 358 13.01 -13.63 -2.56
CA TYR A 358 13.58 -14.33 -3.72
C TYR A 358 12.54 -15.12 -4.56
N SER A 359 11.60 -15.85 -3.94
CA SER A 359 10.56 -16.59 -4.69
C SER A 359 9.48 -15.72 -5.35
N SER A 360 9.27 -14.48 -4.89
CA SER A 360 8.23 -13.60 -5.45
C SER A 360 8.53 -13.25 -6.91
N ALA A 361 9.82 -13.25 -7.29
CA ALA A 361 10.26 -13.09 -8.67
C ALA A 361 9.67 -14.12 -9.61
N TYR A 362 9.65 -15.39 -9.21
CA TYR A 362 9.05 -16.46 -10.00
C TYR A 362 7.54 -16.25 -10.14
N ILE A 363 6.86 -15.89 -9.04
CA ILE A 363 5.41 -15.63 -9.06
C ILE A 363 5.08 -14.47 -10.00
N PHE A 364 5.79 -13.34 -9.89
CA PHE A 364 5.63 -12.20 -10.78
C PHE A 364 5.90 -12.55 -12.24
N LEU A 365 6.97 -13.28 -12.51
CA LEU A 365 7.32 -13.73 -13.86
C LEU A 365 6.21 -14.58 -14.47
N PHE A 366 5.73 -15.60 -13.74
CA PHE A 366 4.67 -16.47 -14.23
C PHE A 366 3.33 -15.73 -14.39
N LEU A 367 2.97 -14.84 -13.47
CA LEU A 367 1.77 -14.02 -13.61
C LEU A 367 1.84 -13.13 -14.85
N LEU A 368 2.96 -12.44 -15.09
CA LEU A 368 3.14 -11.61 -16.28
C LEU A 368 3.12 -12.45 -17.56
N LEU A 369 3.79 -13.61 -17.55
CA LEU A 369 3.82 -14.53 -18.68
C LEU A 369 2.42 -15.05 -19.03
N PHE A 370 1.68 -15.57 -18.06
CA PHE A 370 0.33 -16.08 -18.29
C PHE A 370 -0.65 -14.97 -18.66
N THR A 371 -0.51 -13.78 -18.09
CA THR A 371 -1.31 -12.61 -18.48
C THR A 371 -1.02 -12.22 -19.93
N TRP A 372 0.25 -12.20 -20.34
CA TRP A 372 0.64 -11.90 -21.71
C TRP A 372 0.12 -12.98 -22.68
N ILE A 373 0.27 -14.27 -22.37
CA ILE A 373 -0.27 -15.37 -23.17
C ILE A 373 -1.79 -15.26 -23.29
N GLY A 374 -2.49 -15.04 -22.18
CA GLY A 374 -3.94 -14.85 -22.15
C GLY A 374 -4.40 -13.66 -23.00
N ALA A 375 -3.67 -12.54 -22.92
CA ALA A 375 -3.92 -11.38 -23.76
C ALA A 375 -3.76 -11.69 -25.26
N GLN A 376 -2.73 -12.46 -25.66
CA GLN A 376 -2.56 -12.87 -27.06
C GLN A 376 -3.68 -13.80 -27.55
N ILE A 377 -4.19 -14.68 -26.69
CA ILE A 377 -5.30 -15.59 -27.03
C ILE A 377 -6.60 -14.79 -27.23
N ILE A 378 -6.88 -13.82 -26.35
CA ILE A 378 -8.09 -12.99 -26.40
C ILE A 378 -8.01 -11.94 -27.53
N ALA A 379 -6.82 -11.39 -27.80
CA ALA A 379 -6.61 -10.36 -28.81
C ALA A 379 -6.62 -10.88 -30.26
N LYS A 380 -6.69 -12.20 -30.49
CA LYS A 380 -6.96 -12.75 -31.83
C LYS A 380 -8.43 -12.49 -32.19
N PRO A 381 -8.75 -11.65 -33.18
CA PRO A 381 -10.12 -11.47 -33.60
C PRO A 381 -10.63 -12.76 -34.28
N LYS A 382 -11.87 -13.14 -33.96
CA LYS A 382 -12.68 -14.01 -34.82
C LYS A 382 -12.87 -13.31 -36.16
N PHE A 383 -12.06 -13.64 -37.17
CA PHE A 383 -12.32 -13.29 -38.56
C PHE A 383 -12.13 -14.50 -39.46
N THR A 384 -13.25 -15.17 -39.77
CA THR A 384 -13.50 -15.68 -41.12
C THR A 384 -15.03 -15.71 -41.29
N ALA A 385 -15.62 -14.54 -41.55
CA ALA A 385 -16.91 -14.52 -42.22
C ALA A 385 -16.64 -15.07 -43.63
N LEU A 386 -17.19 -16.25 -43.94
CA LEU A 386 -17.21 -16.77 -45.30
C LEU A 386 -17.78 -15.70 -46.23
N SER A 387 -16.97 -15.22 -47.18
CA SER A 387 -17.46 -14.50 -48.34
C SER A 387 -18.28 -15.48 -49.18
N LEU A 388 -19.60 -15.50 -49.00
CA LEU A 388 -20.49 -16.00 -50.05
C LEU A 388 -20.44 -14.97 -51.19
N GLY A 389 -20.00 -15.43 -52.36
CA GLY A 389 -19.74 -14.62 -53.54
C GLY A 389 -20.98 -13.87 -54.07
N PRO A 390 -20.77 -12.88 -54.95
CA PRO A 390 -21.86 -12.07 -55.47
C PRO A 390 -22.72 -12.91 -56.43
N THR A 391 -24.00 -13.08 -56.09
CA THR A 391 -25.02 -13.48 -57.05
C THR A 391 -25.32 -12.31 -57.97
N GLU A 392 -24.88 -12.40 -59.22
CA GLU A 392 -25.40 -11.61 -60.33
C GLU A 392 -26.91 -11.83 -60.46
N ARG A 393 -27.69 -10.74 -60.49
CA ARG A 393 -28.94 -10.66 -61.27
C ARG A 393 -29.15 -9.24 -61.79
N THR A 394 -28.94 -9.20 -63.09
CA THR A 394 -29.27 -8.26 -64.16
C THR A 394 -30.62 -7.52 -64.11
N ASN A 395 -30.61 -6.33 -64.76
CA ASN A 395 -31.68 -5.63 -65.50
C ASN A 395 -32.78 -4.95 -64.64
N SER A 396 -33.31 -3.76 -64.94
CA SER A 396 -33.16 -2.78 -66.03
C SER A 396 -34.17 -1.63 -65.79
N VAL A 397 -33.72 -0.38 -65.91
CA VAL A 397 -34.30 0.67 -66.78
C VAL A 397 -35.44 1.60 -66.28
N ASN A 398 -35.15 2.91 -66.43
CA ASN A 398 -36.02 4.09 -66.66
C ASN A 398 -36.94 4.62 -65.54
N LEU A 399 -37.28 5.91 -65.43
CA LEU A 399 -36.79 7.25 -65.82
C LEU A 399 -37.90 8.23 -65.32
N ILE A 400 -37.51 9.46 -64.93
CA ILE A 400 -38.27 10.75 -65.05
C ILE A 400 -39.26 11.24 -63.95
N ARG A 401 -38.95 12.46 -63.44
CA ARG A 401 -39.78 13.62 -62.92
C ARG A 401 -40.73 13.39 -61.72
N THR A 402 -41.06 14.34 -60.85
CA THR A 402 -41.03 15.82 -60.85
C THR A 402 -41.10 16.35 -59.39
N GLU A 403 -40.74 17.64 -59.24
CA GLU A 403 -41.01 18.62 -58.19
C GLU A 403 -42.07 18.31 -57.11
N GLU A 404 -41.75 18.60 -55.84
CA GLU A 404 -42.33 19.70 -55.03
C GLU A 404 -41.98 19.51 -53.53
N THR A 405 -41.64 20.61 -52.87
CA THR A 405 -41.59 20.73 -51.39
C THR A 405 -42.76 21.62 -50.96
N PRO A 406 -43.37 21.40 -49.78
CA PRO A 406 -42.97 22.20 -48.63
C PRO A 406 -42.99 21.46 -47.27
N ALA A 407 -42.45 22.15 -46.26
CA ALA A 407 -42.03 21.74 -44.92
C ALA A 407 -43.18 21.42 -43.89
N PRO A 408 -42.91 21.32 -42.57
CA PRO A 408 -42.42 20.14 -41.86
C PRO A 408 -43.38 19.67 -40.74
N ILE A 409 -43.46 18.37 -40.43
CA ILE A 409 -44.22 17.87 -39.26
C ILE A 409 -43.36 16.95 -38.38
N SER A 410 -43.29 17.39 -37.12
CA SER A 410 -42.85 16.78 -35.85
C SER A 410 -42.38 15.32 -35.81
N SER A 411 -41.23 15.15 -35.15
CA SER A 411 -40.60 13.89 -34.77
C SER A 411 -41.33 13.10 -33.68
N LYS A 412 -41.43 11.79 -33.95
CA LYS A 412 -41.70 10.64 -33.06
C LYS A 412 -40.95 10.76 -31.71
N LEU A 413 -41.58 10.57 -30.56
CA LEU A 413 -42.07 9.31 -29.98
C LEU A 413 -40.98 8.20 -29.93
N TRP A 414 -40.29 8.07 -28.80
CA TRP A 414 -39.52 6.86 -28.45
C TRP A 414 -39.88 6.39 -27.04
N LEU A 415 -40.47 5.19 -26.99
CA LEU A 415 -40.95 4.48 -25.82
C LEU A 415 -39.82 3.97 -24.93
N LYS A 416 -40.05 4.09 -23.62
CA LYS A 416 -39.43 3.28 -22.55
C LYS A 416 -39.72 1.79 -22.76
N LYS A 417 -38.68 0.95 -22.84
CA LYS A 417 -38.79 -0.51 -22.73
C LYS A 417 -38.70 -0.91 -21.25
N LYS A 418 -39.83 -1.33 -20.68
CA LYS A 418 -39.94 -2.01 -19.39
C LYS A 418 -39.47 -3.47 -19.58
N ILE A 419 -38.59 -3.94 -18.70
CA ILE A 419 -38.16 -5.35 -18.61
C ILE A 419 -39.13 -6.06 -17.69
N THR A 420 -39.80 -7.11 -18.18
CA THR A 420 -40.68 -7.99 -17.42
C THR A 420 -39.90 -9.25 -17.01
N PHE A 421 -39.91 -9.58 -15.72
CA PHE A 421 -39.42 -10.86 -15.20
C PHE A 421 -40.53 -11.91 -15.31
N HIS A 422 -40.22 -13.08 -15.88
CA HIS A 422 -41.11 -14.24 -15.83
C HIS A 422 -40.86 -15.03 -14.54
N HIS A 423 -41.91 -15.14 -13.73
CA HIS A 423 -42.07 -16.16 -12.71
C HIS A 423 -42.32 -17.52 -13.38
N VAL A 424 -41.63 -18.56 -12.91
CA VAL A 424 -41.94 -19.97 -13.19
C VAL A 424 -42.50 -20.57 -11.91
N THR A 425 -43.78 -20.95 -11.99
CA THR A 425 -44.55 -21.93 -11.19
C THR A 425 -45.24 -22.76 -12.28
N GLU A 426 -45.39 -24.08 -12.26
CA GLU A 426 -45.62 -25.03 -11.17
C GLU A 426 -45.67 -26.46 -11.77
N VAL A 427 -45.49 -27.49 -10.92
CA VAL A 427 -46.02 -28.88 -10.96
C VAL A 427 -45.75 -29.79 -12.18
N ASP A 428 -44.88 -30.81 -11.98
CA ASP A 428 -45.23 -32.23 -11.69
C ASP A 428 -44.04 -32.95 -11.04
#